data_AF-A0A286DGP2-F1
#
_entry.id   AF-A0A286DGP2-F1
#
_cell.length_a   1.000
_cell.length_b   1.000
_cell.length_c   1.000
_cell.angle_alpha   90.00
_cell.angle_beta   90.00
_cell.angle_gamma   90.00
#
_symmetry.space_group_name_H-M   'P 1'
#
loop_
_entity.id
_entity.type
_entity.pdbx_description
1 polymer ?
#
loop_
_entity_poly.entity_id
_entity_poly.type
_entity_poly.pdbx_seq_one_letter_code
_entity_poly.pdbx_strand_id
1 'polypeptide(L)' 'MKARMVRHRLRLYRALLPLVLASPGACIAPASAADTFAVQDIRIDGLQRISAGTVLTYLPIERGDTVTPTAT' A
#
# COMPACT_ATOMS: atom_id res chain seq x y z
N MET A 1 -42.25 5.82 -47.39
CA MET A 1 -41.45 4.63 -46.98
C MET A 1 -39.99 5.06 -46.73
N LYS A 2 -39.31 4.52 -45.70
CA LYS A 2 -37.84 4.56 -45.40
C LYS A 2 -37.14 5.68 -44.59
N ALA A 3 -37.80 6.68 -43.99
CA ALA A 3 -37.06 7.80 -43.36
C ALA A 3 -37.10 7.92 -41.82
N ARG A 4 -37.58 6.93 -41.05
CA ARG A 4 -37.77 7.08 -39.57
C ARG A 4 -36.87 6.23 -38.65
N MET A 5 -36.02 5.33 -39.16
CA MET A 5 -35.39 4.30 -38.31
C MET A 5 -33.87 4.41 -38.03
N VAL A 6 -33.13 5.36 -38.60
CA VAL A 6 -31.66 5.49 -38.37
C VAL A 6 -31.30 6.56 -37.33
N ARG A 7 -32.24 7.43 -36.97
CA ARG A 7 -31.98 8.55 -36.03
C ARG A 7 -31.99 8.13 -34.55
N HIS A 8 -32.54 6.96 -34.23
CA HIS A 8 -32.67 6.52 -32.83
C HIS A 8 -31.42 5.87 -32.27
N ARG A 9 -30.69 5.06 -33.05
CA ARG A 9 -29.48 4.37 -32.55
C ARG A 9 -28.31 5.32 -32.31
N LEU A 10 -28.28 6.47 -33.00
CA LEU A 10 -27.24 7.48 -32.85
C LEU A 10 -27.47 8.45 -31.68
N ARG A 11 -28.73 8.62 -31.23
CA ARG A 11 -29.06 9.43 -30.04
C ARG A 11 -28.70 8.73 -28.73
N LEU A 12 -28.74 7.39 -28.72
CA LEU A 12 -28.38 6.59 -27.55
C LEU A 12 -26.87 6.64 -27.26
N TYR A 13 -26.02 6.68 -28.30
CA TYR A 13 -24.57 6.74 -28.12
C TYR A 13 -24.07 8.12 -27.63
N ARG A 14 -24.78 9.21 -27.96
CA ARG A 14 -24.42 10.58 -27.52
C ARG A 14 -24.83 10.89 -26.09
N ALA A 15 -25.82 10.16 -25.54
CA ALA A 15 -26.26 10.30 -24.16
C ALA A 15 -25.44 9.42 -23.18
N LEU A 16 -24.77 8.38 -23.68
CA LEU A 16 -23.89 7.50 -22.90
C LEU A 16 -22.42 7.97 -22.88
N LEU A 17 -22.04 8.93 -23.72
CA LEU A 17 -20.65 9.43 -23.83
C LEU A 17 -20.14 10.22 -22.59
N PRO A 18 -20.93 11.04 -21.87
CA PRO A 18 -20.35 11.86 -20.80
C PRO A 18 -20.18 11.12 -19.46
N LEU A 19 -20.79 9.95 -19.29
CA LEU A 19 -20.78 9.24 -18.00
C LEU A 19 -19.46 8.50 -17.72
N VAL A 20 -18.67 8.22 -18.75
CA VAL A 20 -17.37 7.52 -18.62
C VAL A 20 -16.24 8.48 -18.23
N LEU A 21 -16.44 9.80 -18.35
CA LEU A 21 -15.40 10.81 -18.05
C LEU A 21 -15.45 11.35 -16.61
N ALA A 22 -16.47 10.99 -15.84
CA ALA A 22 -16.62 11.35 -14.43
C ALA A 22 -16.24 10.17 -13.53
N SER A 23 -15.10 9.53 -13.79
CA SER A 23 -14.44 8.72 -12.77
C SER A 23 -13.80 9.70 -11.80
N PRO A 24 -14.31 9.91 -10.57
CA PRO A 24 -13.58 10.66 -9.56
C PRO A 24 -12.24 9.96 -9.41
N GLY A 25 -11.17 10.63 -9.83
CA GLY A 25 -9.82 10.09 -9.82
C GLY A 25 -9.58 9.48 -8.45
N ALA A 26 -9.27 8.19 -8.43
CA ALA A 26 -8.93 7.47 -7.21
C ALA A 26 -7.86 8.30 -6.49
N CYS A 27 -8.23 8.87 -5.35
CA CYS A 27 -7.29 9.56 -4.49
C CYS A 27 -6.26 8.50 -4.08
N ILE A 28 -5.08 8.57 -4.66
CA ILE A 28 -3.94 7.77 -4.21
C ILE A 28 -3.61 8.34 -2.84
N ALA A 29 -4.06 7.67 -1.78
CA ALA A 29 -3.62 7.99 -0.44
C ALA A 29 -2.10 7.86 -0.41
N PRO A 30 -1.37 8.83 0.18
CA PRO A 30 0.06 8.68 0.35
C PRO A 30 0.31 7.39 1.15
N ALA A 31 1.21 6.54 0.66
CA ALA A 31 1.67 5.40 1.42
C ALA A 31 2.32 5.95 2.70
N SER A 32 1.69 5.72 3.85
CA SER A 32 2.29 6.07 5.14
C SER A 32 3.60 5.30 5.26
N ALA A 33 4.71 6.03 5.28
CA ALA A 33 5.99 5.47 5.64
C ALA A 33 5.88 4.87 7.05
N ALA A 34 6.60 3.78 7.30
CA ALA A 34 6.68 3.26 8.66
C ALA A 34 7.21 4.38 9.58
N ASP A 35 6.62 4.50 10.77
CA ASP A 35 7.08 5.46 11.75
C ASP A 35 8.35 4.96 12.45
N THR A 36 9.14 5.90 12.96
CA THR A 36 10.26 5.61 13.85
C THR A 36 9.74 5.01 15.16
N PHE A 37 10.32 3.90 15.61
CA PHE A 37 9.88 3.20 16.82
C PHE A 37 11.05 2.84 17.73
N ALA A 38 10.76 2.72 19.04
CA ALA A 38 11.73 2.27 20.02
C ALA A 38 11.63 0.74 20.23
N VAL A 39 12.78 0.06 20.31
CA VAL A 39 12.88 -1.38 20.54
C VAL A 39 12.57 -1.67 22.00
N GLN A 40 11.37 -2.17 22.30
CA GLN A 40 10.97 -2.47 23.69
C GLN A 40 11.63 -3.75 24.22
N ASP A 41 11.57 -4.83 23.44
CA ASP A 41 12.11 -6.14 23.82
C ASP A 41 12.61 -6.90 22.59
N ILE A 42 13.64 -7.73 22.78
CA ILE A 42 14.21 -8.57 21.72
C ILE A 42 14.06 -10.04 22.15
N ARG A 43 13.19 -10.75 21.45
CA ARG A 43 12.92 -12.17 21.69
C ARG A 43 13.58 -13.03 20.62
N ILE A 44 14.18 -14.13 21.07
CA ILE A 44 14.86 -15.09 20.19
C ILE A 44 14.26 -16.46 20.47
N ASP A 45 13.66 -17.06 19.45
CA ASP A 45 13.04 -18.39 19.49
C ASP A 45 13.87 -19.40 18.67
N GLY A 46 13.81 -20.69 19.03
CA GLY A 46 14.41 -21.77 18.25
C GLY A 46 15.92 -22.00 18.45
N LEU A 47 16.52 -21.50 19.53
CA LEU A 47 17.92 -21.76 19.86
C LEU A 47 18.13 -23.21 20.30
N GLN A 48 19.14 -23.88 19.73
CA GLN A 48 19.45 -25.28 20.06
C GLN A 48 20.87 -25.47 20.60
N ARG A 49 21.86 -24.69 20.14
CA ARG A 49 23.30 -24.90 20.44
C ARG A 49 24.03 -23.70 21.06
N ILE A 50 23.40 -22.52 21.09
CA ILE A 50 24.01 -21.27 21.56
C ILE A 50 23.02 -20.46 22.39
N SER A 51 23.53 -19.69 23.35
CA SER A 51 22.72 -18.84 24.21
C SER A 51 22.25 -17.59 23.48
N ALA A 52 21.05 -17.11 23.81
CA ALA A 52 20.47 -15.89 23.25
C ALA A 52 21.40 -14.68 23.41
N GLY A 53 22.07 -14.54 24.57
CA GLY A 53 23.00 -13.46 24.85
C GLY A 53 24.17 -13.38 23.86
N THR A 54 24.66 -14.52 23.37
CA THR A 54 25.73 -14.56 22.36
C THR A 54 25.26 -14.05 21.02
N VAL A 55 24.02 -14.34 20.62
CA VAL A 55 23.43 -13.83 19.37
C VAL A 55 23.19 -12.33 19.45
N LEU A 56 22.71 -11.85 20.61
CA LEU A 56 22.49 -10.42 20.83
C LEU A 56 23.79 -9.60 20.66
N THR A 57 24.96 -10.15 20.97
CA THR A 57 26.25 -9.47 20.76
C THR A 57 26.59 -9.23 19.29
N TYR A 58 26.00 -9.99 18.36
CA TYR A 58 26.21 -9.83 16.93
C TYR A 58 25.14 -8.97 16.25
N LEU A 59 24.07 -8.60 16.96
CA LEU A 59 22.99 -7.80 16.42
C LEU A 59 23.38 -6.31 16.47
N PRO A 60 23.16 -5.51 15.41
CA PRO A 60 23.53 -4.10 15.39
C PRO A 60 22.51 -3.18 16.09
N ILE A 61 21.61 -3.75 16.92
CA ILE A 61 20.57 -3.03 17.65
C ILE A 61 20.39 -3.62 19.04
N GLU A 62 20.00 -2.79 20.00
CA GLU A 62 19.78 -3.17 21.40
C GLU A 62 18.37 -2.80 21.89
N ARG A 63 17.98 -3.34 23.06
CA ARG A 63 16.73 -2.92 23.72
C ARG A 63 16.85 -1.45 24.14
N GLY A 64 15.84 -0.66 23.79
CA GLY A 64 15.78 0.78 24.00
C GLY A 64 16.25 1.60 22.78
N ASP A 65 16.82 0.96 21.76
CA ASP A 65 17.28 1.67 20.57
C ASP A 65 16.10 2.18 19.72
N THR A 66 16.31 3.26 18.98
CA THR A 66 15.27 3.88 18.14
C THR A 66 15.53 3.58 16.68
N VAL A 67 14.71 2.71 16.09
CA VAL A 67 14.88 2.26 14.71
C VAL A 67 14.08 3.14 13.78
N THR A 68 14.78 3.75 12.84
CA THR A 68 14.18 4.48 11.73
C THR A 68 14.05 3.54 10.53
N PRO A 69 12.85 3.40 9.95
CA PRO A 69 12.70 2.66 8.72
C PRO A 69 13.42 3.41 7.60
N THR A 70 14.36 2.71 6.95
CA THR A 70 15.08 3.27 5.80
C THR A 70 14.11 3.32 4.62
N ALA A 71 13.61 4.51 4.28
CA ALA A 71 12.84 4.73 3.07
C ALA A 71 13.76 4.50 1.86
N THR A 72 13.63 3.31 1.25
CA THR A 72 14.26 2.99 -0.04
C THR A 72 13.32 3.34 -1.17
#